data_AF-A0A4S1ZHN2-F1
#
_entry.id   AF-A0A4S1ZHN2-F1
#
_cell.length_a   1.000
_cell.length_b   1.000
_cell.length_c   1.000
_cell.angle_alpha   90.00
_cell.angle_beta   90.00
_cell.angle_gamma   90.00
#
_symmetry.space_group_name_H-M   'P 1'
#
loop_
_entity.id
_entity.type
_entity.pdbx_description
1 polymer ?
#
loop_
_entity_poly.entity_id
_entity_poly.type
_entity_poly.pdbx_seq_one_letter_code
_entity_poly.pdbx_strand_id
1 'polypeptide(L)'
;MAHTFITCSYCGKREDLEAFRSIKNPLVSKMRNEQMCFDCAYWINWLNAPEPDTIVVSGKLYKLTSSLNLLPLSKTRAKTLQFVVKTGTKEVYATTGMVLRGAIPSRLSQLVPDQYKFITRDEYRRVIGFNAEMCLSKGCFDRYHCLWYRADIAEPDEPWNIIPKDYQIGGENCPSFINKYGFNNNGQHHHLYPYRGNTLECIGHETRTASNE
;
A
#
# COMPACT_ATOMS: atom_id res chain seq x y z
N MET A 1 11.06 44.93 -0.06
CA MET A 1 9.97 44.67 -1.04
C MET A 1 8.74 44.23 -0.25
N ALA A 2 7.55 44.72 -0.58
CA ALA A 2 6.33 44.34 0.12
C ALA A 2 5.91 42.93 -0.30
N HIS A 3 5.73 42.03 0.66
CA HIS A 3 5.25 40.67 0.41
C HIS A 3 3.74 40.68 0.21
N THR A 4 3.27 40.08 -0.87
CA THR A 4 1.83 39.92 -1.14
C THR A 4 1.42 38.52 -0.73
N PHE A 5 0.60 38.41 0.32
CA PHE A 5 0.07 37.13 0.78
C PHE A 5 -1.36 36.92 0.32
N ILE A 6 -1.70 35.68 -0.01
CA ILE A 6 -3.09 35.24 -0.16
C ILE A 6 -3.45 34.22 0.91
N THR A 7 -4.71 34.17 1.30
CA THR A 7 -5.27 33.09 2.12
C THR A 7 -6.02 32.16 1.18
N CYS A 8 -5.64 30.89 1.16
CA CYS A 8 -6.21 29.94 0.23
C CYS A 8 -7.70 29.69 0.51
N SER A 9 -8.54 29.89 -0.49
CA SER A 9 -9.99 29.61 -0.45
C SER A 9 -10.35 28.15 -0.14
N TYR A 10 -9.41 27.20 -0.36
CA TYR A 10 -9.65 25.76 -0.19
C TYR A 10 -9.08 25.16 1.12
N CYS A 11 -7.94 25.63 1.63
CA CYS A 11 -7.36 25.11 2.90
C CYS A 11 -7.20 26.16 3.99
N GLY A 12 -7.40 27.45 3.70
CA GLY A 12 -7.09 28.54 4.62
C GLY A 12 -5.58 28.79 4.82
N LYS A 13 -4.68 28.06 4.15
CA LYS A 13 -3.23 28.28 4.23
C LYS A 13 -2.89 29.67 3.67
N ARG A 14 -2.04 30.42 4.37
CA ARG A 14 -1.43 31.63 3.83
C ARG A 14 -0.25 31.27 2.93
N GLU A 15 -0.23 31.81 1.72
CA GLU A 15 0.80 31.59 0.72
C GLU A 15 1.40 32.94 0.28
N ASP A 16 2.73 33.00 0.19
CA ASP A 16 3.43 34.19 -0.29
C ASP A 16 3.52 34.16 -1.83
N LEU A 17 2.87 35.11 -2.50
CA LEU A 17 2.90 35.20 -3.95
C LEU A 17 4.24 35.71 -4.49
N GLU A 18 5.07 36.37 -3.68
CA GLU A 18 6.38 36.84 -4.15
C GLU A 18 7.30 35.68 -4.51
N ALA A 19 7.16 34.52 -3.85
CA ALA A 19 7.88 33.29 -4.19
C ALA A 19 7.61 32.81 -5.64
N PHE A 20 6.49 33.24 -6.24
CA PHE A 20 6.07 32.86 -7.58
C PHE A 20 6.12 34.03 -8.57
N ARG A 21 6.67 35.18 -8.20
CA ARG A 21 6.58 36.41 -8.99
C ARG A 21 7.17 36.28 -10.39
N SER A 22 8.32 35.62 -10.52
CA SER A 22 9.02 35.39 -11.79
C SER A 22 8.48 34.19 -12.58
N ILE A 23 7.61 33.37 -11.99
CA ILE A 23 7.14 32.12 -12.59
C ILE A 23 5.94 32.41 -13.50
N LYS A 24 6.15 32.29 -14.81
CA LYS A 24 5.09 32.39 -15.82
C LYS A 24 4.54 31.00 -16.15
N ASN A 25 3.74 30.45 -15.24
CA ASN A 25 3.11 29.14 -15.40
C ASN A 25 1.57 29.29 -15.27
N PRO A 26 0.76 28.62 -16.10
CA PRO A 26 -0.71 28.63 -15.97
C PRO A 26 -1.22 28.32 -14.55
N LEU A 27 -0.53 27.45 -13.82
CA LEU A 27 -0.84 27.13 -12.43
C LEU A 27 -0.73 28.35 -11.52
N VAL A 28 0.30 29.17 -11.69
CA VAL A 28 0.53 30.39 -10.91
C VAL A 28 -0.51 31.45 -11.26
N SER A 29 -0.91 31.56 -12.54
CA SER A 29 -2.03 32.41 -12.95
C SER A 29 -3.33 31.98 -12.27
N LYS A 30 -3.59 30.66 -12.21
CA LYS A 30 -4.76 30.10 -11.51
C LYS A 30 -4.73 30.40 -10.02
N MET A 31 -3.58 30.24 -9.35
CA MET A 31 -3.41 30.61 -7.93
C MET A 31 -3.81 32.06 -7.65
N ARG A 32 -3.39 32.99 -8.52
CA ARG A 32 -3.68 34.43 -8.37
C ARG A 32 -5.16 34.73 -8.60
N ASN A 33 -5.76 34.13 -9.64
CA ASN A 33 -7.14 34.40 -10.02
C ASN A 33 -8.16 33.78 -9.05
N GLU A 34 -7.87 32.57 -8.54
CA GLU A 34 -8.80 31.79 -7.70
C GLU A 34 -8.46 31.87 -6.19
N GLN A 35 -7.47 32.70 -5.83
CA GLN A 35 -6.95 32.83 -4.46
C GLN A 35 -6.64 31.46 -3.82
N MET A 36 -5.84 30.65 -4.51
CA MET A 36 -5.47 29.31 -4.07
C MET A 36 -3.99 29.22 -3.71
N CYS A 37 -3.64 28.46 -2.66
CA CYS A 37 -2.24 28.09 -2.45
C CYS A 37 -1.77 27.13 -3.56
N PHE A 38 -0.45 27.01 -3.70
CA PHE A 38 0.17 26.16 -4.73
C PHE A 38 -0.31 24.72 -4.66
N ASP A 39 -0.35 24.14 -3.45
CA ASP A 39 -0.77 22.75 -3.24
C ASP A 39 -2.22 22.53 -3.71
N CYS A 40 -3.16 23.41 -3.33
CA CYS A 40 -4.55 23.31 -3.78
C CYS A 40 -4.65 23.44 -5.28
N ALA A 41 -4.00 24.45 -5.87
CA ALA A 41 -4.03 24.67 -7.30
C ALA A 41 -3.50 23.45 -8.06
N TYR A 42 -2.40 22.86 -7.59
CA TYR A 42 -1.80 21.66 -8.16
C TYR A 42 -2.77 20.48 -8.15
N TRP A 43 -3.30 20.13 -6.97
CA TRP A 43 -4.16 18.94 -6.83
C TRP A 43 -5.51 19.10 -7.53
N ILE A 44 -6.12 20.29 -7.50
CA ILE A 44 -7.36 20.55 -8.23
C ILE A 44 -7.12 20.52 -9.75
N ASN A 45 -5.98 21.03 -10.21
CA ASN A 45 -5.63 20.93 -11.62
C ASN A 45 -5.42 19.48 -12.05
N TRP A 46 -4.70 18.67 -11.26
CA TRP A 46 -4.51 17.25 -11.55
C TRP A 46 -5.83 16.47 -11.47
N LEU A 47 -6.72 16.77 -10.52
CA LEU A 47 -8.04 16.13 -10.45
C LEU A 47 -8.90 16.40 -11.69
N ASN A 48 -8.84 17.62 -12.23
CA ASN A 48 -9.62 17.99 -13.42
C ASN A 48 -9.01 17.44 -14.72
N ALA A 49 -7.69 17.30 -14.76
CA ALA A 49 -6.96 16.76 -15.91
C ALA A 49 -5.76 15.93 -15.42
N PRO A 50 -5.98 14.66 -15.06
CA PRO A 50 -4.92 13.80 -14.53
C PRO A 50 -3.79 13.62 -15.55
N GLU A 51 -2.54 13.76 -15.10
CA GLU A 51 -1.38 13.43 -15.93
C GLU A 51 -1.43 11.92 -16.27
N PRO A 52 -1.24 11.52 -17.54
CA PRO A 52 -1.22 10.11 -17.92
C PRO A 52 -0.12 9.35 -17.17
N ASP A 53 -0.19 8.02 -17.11
CA ASP A 53 0.77 7.14 -16.43
C ASP A 53 1.08 7.52 -14.98
N THR A 54 0.16 8.21 -14.32
CA THR A 54 0.26 8.47 -12.89
C THR A 54 -0.53 7.44 -12.10
N ILE A 55 0.05 7.00 -10.99
CA ILE A 55 -0.54 6.03 -10.08
C ILE A 55 -0.46 6.54 -8.66
N VAL A 56 -1.42 6.11 -7.84
CA VAL A 56 -1.47 6.45 -6.42
C VAL A 56 -0.96 5.27 -5.62
N VAL A 57 0.13 5.48 -4.88
CA VAL A 57 0.77 4.46 -4.04
C VAL A 57 0.94 4.99 -2.63
N SER A 58 0.21 4.43 -1.66
CA SER A 58 0.37 4.76 -0.24
C SER A 58 0.27 6.27 0.07
N GLY A 59 -0.79 6.91 -0.40
CA GLY A 59 -1.10 8.33 -0.19
C GLY A 59 -0.25 9.31 -1.02
N LYS A 60 0.51 8.81 -1.98
CA LYS A 60 1.40 9.63 -2.82
C LYS A 60 1.14 9.35 -4.30
N LEU A 61 1.24 10.41 -5.10
CA LEU A 61 1.12 10.32 -6.55
C LEU A 61 2.51 10.13 -7.17
N TYR A 62 2.64 9.13 -8.03
CA TYR A 62 3.86 8.84 -8.77
C TYR A 62 3.58 8.85 -10.27
N LYS A 63 4.50 9.40 -11.06
CA LYS A 63 4.54 9.21 -12.52
C LYS A 63 5.43 8.00 -12.82
N LEU A 64 4.87 7.04 -13.55
CA LEU A 64 5.63 5.89 -14.03
C LEU A 64 6.61 6.34 -15.12
N THR A 65 7.89 6.02 -14.95
CA THR A 65 8.91 6.17 -15.99
C THR A 65 9.32 4.83 -16.60
N SER A 66 8.86 3.74 -16.00
CA SER A 66 8.89 2.38 -16.55
C SER A 66 7.62 1.63 -16.19
N SER A 67 7.21 0.70 -17.06
CA SER A 67 6.01 -0.10 -16.86
C SER A 67 6.05 -0.93 -15.57
N LEU A 68 4.90 -1.08 -14.93
CA LEU A 68 4.67 -2.08 -13.90
C LEU A 68 4.65 -3.46 -14.54
N ASN A 69 5.52 -4.36 -14.09
CA ASN A 69 5.64 -5.70 -14.65
C ASN A 69 5.64 -6.75 -13.53
N LEU A 70 5.03 -7.90 -13.79
CA LEU A 70 5.25 -9.09 -12.98
C LEU A 70 6.63 -9.67 -13.33
N LEU A 71 7.55 -9.65 -12.37
CA LEU A 71 8.88 -10.24 -12.50
C LEU A 71 8.96 -11.63 -11.86
N PRO A 72 9.64 -12.60 -12.49
CA PRO A 72 9.94 -13.89 -11.87
C PRO A 72 10.92 -13.73 -10.71
N LEU A 73 10.92 -14.67 -9.76
CA LEU A 73 11.76 -14.67 -8.55
C LEU A 73 13.24 -14.37 -8.84
N SER A 74 13.78 -14.94 -9.92
CA SER A 74 15.18 -14.77 -10.34
C SER A 74 15.58 -13.33 -10.66
N LYS A 75 14.63 -12.47 -11.05
CA LYS A 75 14.86 -11.08 -11.46
C LYS A 75 14.56 -10.05 -10.36
N THR A 76 14.23 -10.48 -9.14
CA THR A 76 13.83 -9.58 -8.03
C THR A 76 14.99 -9.01 -7.21
N ARG A 77 16.25 -9.26 -7.59
CA ARG A 77 17.43 -8.92 -6.77
C ARG A 77 17.93 -7.49 -6.95
N ALA A 78 17.55 -6.80 -8.03
CA ALA A 78 18.04 -5.46 -8.31
C ALA A 78 17.57 -4.46 -7.25
N LYS A 79 18.50 -3.66 -6.70
CA LYS A 79 18.23 -2.69 -5.62
C LYS A 79 17.33 -1.53 -6.05
N THR A 80 17.28 -1.24 -7.35
CA THR A 80 16.45 -0.19 -7.93
C THR A 80 14.99 -0.59 -8.11
N LEU A 81 14.65 -1.87 -7.89
CA LEU A 81 13.28 -2.33 -7.99
C LEU A 81 12.45 -1.83 -6.82
N GLN A 82 11.31 -1.26 -7.17
CA GLN A 82 10.23 -0.96 -6.27
C GLN A 82 9.12 -1.98 -6.51
N PHE A 83 8.57 -2.52 -5.42
CA PHE A 83 7.52 -3.52 -5.47
C PHE A 83 6.23 -2.94 -4.93
N VAL A 84 5.13 -3.25 -5.61
CA VAL A 84 3.79 -2.79 -5.24
C VAL A 84 2.78 -3.93 -5.33
N VAL A 85 1.77 -3.88 -4.47
CA VAL A 85 0.55 -4.70 -4.57
C VAL A 85 -0.62 -3.78 -4.90
N LYS A 86 -1.50 -4.20 -5.81
CA LYS A 86 -2.71 -3.45 -6.13
C LYS A 86 -3.72 -3.56 -4.99
N THR A 87 -4.29 -2.43 -4.60
CA THR A 87 -5.23 -2.36 -3.48
C THR A 87 -6.46 -3.23 -3.75
N GLY A 88 -6.86 -4.03 -2.76
CA GLY A 88 -8.04 -4.89 -2.85
C GLY A 88 -7.83 -6.16 -3.69
N THR A 89 -6.65 -6.37 -4.28
CA THR A 89 -6.33 -7.58 -5.04
C THR A 89 -5.04 -8.21 -4.53
N LYS A 90 -4.63 -9.30 -5.18
CA LYS A 90 -3.37 -10.02 -4.92
C LYS A 90 -2.32 -9.75 -5.99
N GLU A 91 -2.64 -8.87 -6.94
CA GLU A 91 -1.78 -8.58 -8.08
C GLU A 91 -0.58 -7.76 -7.61
N VAL A 92 0.61 -8.31 -7.83
CA VAL A 92 1.88 -7.66 -7.48
C VAL A 92 2.66 -7.30 -8.72
N TYR A 93 3.36 -6.18 -8.64
CA TYR A 93 4.17 -5.66 -9.73
C TYR A 93 5.50 -5.14 -9.20
N ALA A 94 6.48 -5.10 -10.10
CA ALA A 94 7.75 -4.44 -9.87
C ALA A 94 8.00 -3.40 -10.97
N THR A 95 8.73 -2.35 -10.63
CA THR A 95 9.18 -1.31 -11.55
C THR A 95 10.52 -0.76 -11.11
N THR A 96 11.29 -0.25 -12.04
CA THR A 96 12.57 0.44 -11.77
C THR A 96 12.42 1.96 -11.72
N GLY A 97 11.24 2.48 -12.05
CA GLY A 97 11.07 3.87 -12.42
C GLY A 97 9.72 4.44 -11.99
N MET A 98 9.74 5.15 -10.86
CA MET A 98 8.65 6.00 -10.41
C MET A 98 9.21 7.32 -9.92
N VAL A 99 8.61 8.42 -10.38
CA VAL A 99 8.97 9.77 -9.93
C VAL A 99 7.85 10.30 -9.06
N LEU A 100 8.17 10.65 -7.82
CA LEU A 100 7.22 11.26 -6.90
C LEU A 100 6.76 12.60 -7.46
N ARG A 101 5.44 12.77 -7.62
CA ARG A 101 4.80 14.03 -7.99
C ARG A 101 4.37 14.83 -6.77
N GLY A 102 3.91 14.14 -5.72
CA GLY A 102 3.55 14.79 -4.46
C GLY A 102 2.81 13.86 -3.50
N ALA A 103 2.66 14.31 -2.26
CA ALA A 103 1.79 13.65 -1.27
C ALA A 103 0.36 14.18 -1.38
N ILE A 104 -0.61 13.26 -1.43
CA ILE A 104 -2.02 13.61 -1.52
C ILE A 104 -2.46 14.24 -0.20
N PRO A 105 -3.05 15.44 -0.21
CA PRO A 105 -3.60 16.07 0.98
C PRO A 105 -4.66 15.17 1.60
N SER A 106 -4.66 15.03 2.93
CA SER A 106 -5.59 14.16 3.67
C SER A 106 -7.06 14.39 3.29
N ARG A 107 -7.47 15.65 3.12
CA ARG A 107 -8.82 16.04 2.68
C ARG A 107 -9.22 15.53 1.28
N LEU A 108 -8.26 15.18 0.43
CA LEU A 108 -8.48 14.64 -0.91
C LEU A 108 -8.33 13.11 -0.97
N SER A 109 -7.95 12.46 0.14
CA SER A 109 -7.69 11.01 0.18
C SER A 109 -8.88 10.16 -0.25
N GLN A 110 -10.11 10.61 0.05
CA GLN A 110 -11.33 9.92 -0.38
C GLN A 110 -11.62 10.06 -1.87
N LEU A 111 -11.22 11.19 -2.47
CA LEU A 111 -11.38 11.45 -3.91
C LEU A 111 -10.29 10.78 -4.74
N VAL A 112 -9.12 10.55 -4.13
CA VAL A 112 -7.93 9.97 -4.76
C VAL A 112 -7.45 8.78 -3.92
N PRO A 113 -8.19 7.65 -3.95
CA PRO A 113 -7.83 6.47 -3.16
C PRO A 113 -6.56 5.80 -3.68
N ASP A 114 -5.90 5.04 -2.80
CA ASP A 114 -4.73 4.25 -3.15
C ASP A 114 -5.06 3.16 -4.17
N GLN A 115 -4.40 3.23 -5.33
CA GLN A 115 -4.46 2.16 -6.33
C GLN A 115 -3.52 1.02 -5.97
N TYR A 116 -2.40 1.35 -5.34
CA TYR A 116 -1.37 0.40 -4.93
C TYR A 116 -0.85 0.69 -3.52
N LYS A 117 -0.18 -0.30 -2.95
CA LYS A 117 0.62 -0.17 -1.72
C LYS A 117 2.03 -0.64 -1.98
N PHE A 118 3.01 0.03 -1.36
CA PHE A 118 4.37 -0.49 -1.34
C PHE A 118 4.45 -1.76 -0.52
N ILE A 119 5.18 -2.73 -1.06
CA ILE A 119 5.53 -3.97 -0.37
C ILE A 119 7.03 -4.17 -0.44
N THR A 120 7.56 -4.96 0.48
CA THR A 120 8.94 -5.42 0.41
C THR A 120 9.14 -6.41 -0.72
N ARG A 121 10.41 -6.57 -1.10
CA ARG A 121 10.82 -7.69 -1.96
C ARG A 121 10.38 -9.04 -1.37
N ASP A 122 10.46 -9.22 -0.06
CA ASP A 122 10.15 -10.51 0.55
C ASP A 122 8.65 -10.81 0.49
N GLU A 123 7.78 -9.83 0.74
CA GLU A 123 6.34 -9.96 0.51
C GLU A 123 6.03 -10.22 -0.97
N TYR A 124 6.64 -9.48 -1.89
CA TYR A 124 6.49 -9.72 -3.33
C TYR A 124 6.85 -11.17 -3.70
N ARG A 125 7.99 -11.66 -3.19
CA ARG A 125 8.47 -13.03 -3.41
C ARG A 125 7.53 -14.07 -2.79
N ARG A 126 6.93 -13.79 -1.62
CA ARG A 126 5.92 -14.65 -1.00
C ARG A 126 4.65 -14.71 -1.86
N VAL A 127 4.17 -13.58 -2.38
CA VAL A 127 2.99 -13.57 -3.26
C VAL A 127 3.21 -14.48 -4.46
N ILE A 128 4.31 -14.27 -5.19
CA ILE A 128 4.57 -15.06 -6.41
C ILE A 128 4.99 -16.50 -6.12
N GLY A 129 5.60 -16.76 -4.96
CA GLY A 129 6.09 -18.09 -4.58
C GLY A 129 4.98 -19.02 -4.07
N PHE A 130 4.00 -18.48 -3.35
CA PHE A 130 2.86 -19.26 -2.84
C PHE A 130 1.67 -19.25 -3.79
N ASN A 131 1.46 -18.14 -4.53
CA ASN A 131 0.34 -17.95 -5.46
C ASN A 131 -1.01 -18.52 -4.94
N ALA A 132 -1.33 -18.24 -3.68
CA ALA A 132 -2.47 -18.85 -3.03
C ALA A 132 -3.78 -18.14 -3.39
N GLU A 133 -4.77 -18.87 -3.91
CA GLU A 133 -6.08 -18.28 -4.18
C GLU A 133 -6.79 -17.85 -2.89
N MET A 134 -6.57 -18.55 -1.78
CA MET A 134 -7.08 -18.18 -0.46
C MET A 134 -6.38 -18.91 0.70
N CYS A 135 -6.57 -18.41 1.93
CA CYS A 135 -6.17 -19.09 3.17
C CYS A 135 -7.41 -19.65 3.90
N LEU A 136 -7.36 -20.92 4.29
CA LEU A 136 -8.39 -21.64 5.05
C LEU A 136 -7.88 -22.16 6.40
N SER A 137 -6.81 -21.57 6.93
CA SER A 137 -6.22 -22.00 8.20
C SER A 137 -7.15 -21.67 9.37
N LYS A 138 -7.91 -22.67 9.83
CA LYS A 138 -8.79 -22.58 10.99
C LYS A 138 -7.94 -22.41 12.25
N GLY A 139 -8.15 -21.31 12.97
CA GLY A 139 -7.38 -20.96 14.18
C GLY A 139 -6.25 -19.95 13.98
N CYS A 140 -5.91 -19.58 12.73
CA CYS A 140 -4.88 -18.58 12.47
C CYS A 140 -5.33 -17.18 12.88
N PHE A 141 -4.82 -16.64 14.00
CA PHE A 141 -5.18 -15.30 14.50
C PHE A 141 -4.75 -14.17 13.54
N ASP A 142 -3.74 -14.43 12.70
CA ASP A 142 -3.26 -13.49 11.68
C ASP A 142 -4.18 -13.35 10.46
N ARG A 143 -5.15 -14.25 10.28
CA ARG A 143 -5.94 -14.35 9.04
C ARG A 143 -6.63 -13.04 8.67
N TYR A 144 -7.22 -12.33 9.63
CA TYR A 144 -7.92 -11.07 9.36
C TYR A 144 -7.01 -9.97 8.82
N HIS A 145 -5.70 -10.10 9.02
CA HIS A 145 -4.67 -9.20 8.53
C HIS A 145 -3.94 -9.74 7.30
N CYS A 146 -4.16 -11.02 6.94
CA CYS A 146 -3.46 -11.68 5.86
C CYS A 146 -4.09 -11.37 4.48
N LEU A 147 -3.24 -11.13 3.48
CA LEU A 147 -3.63 -10.91 2.07
C LEU A 147 -4.43 -12.08 1.48
N TRP A 148 -4.13 -13.31 1.91
CA TRP A 148 -4.79 -14.50 1.38
C TRP A 148 -6.20 -14.70 1.91
N TYR A 149 -6.57 -14.03 3.00
CA TYR A 149 -7.79 -14.33 3.73
C TYR A 149 -9.02 -13.66 3.11
N ARG A 150 -10.08 -14.47 2.97
CA ARG A 150 -11.38 -14.09 2.42
C ARG A 150 -12.47 -14.50 3.39
N ALA A 151 -12.92 -13.56 4.22
CA ALA A 151 -13.91 -13.82 5.26
C ALA A 151 -15.24 -14.31 4.67
N ASP A 152 -15.64 -13.78 3.51
CA ASP A 152 -16.84 -14.14 2.75
C ASP A 152 -16.90 -15.63 2.37
N ILE A 153 -15.76 -16.29 2.22
CA ILE A 153 -15.68 -17.72 1.89
C ILE A 153 -15.30 -18.56 3.10
N ALA A 154 -14.34 -18.10 3.90
CA ALA A 154 -13.82 -18.87 5.03
C ALA A 154 -14.81 -18.89 6.22
N GLU A 155 -15.44 -17.77 6.53
CA GLU A 155 -16.32 -17.59 7.69
C GLU A 155 -17.69 -17.03 7.24
N PRO A 156 -18.46 -17.78 6.43
CA PRO A 156 -19.74 -17.29 5.90
C PRO A 156 -20.80 -17.10 6.98
N ASP A 157 -20.73 -17.87 8.06
CA ASP A 157 -21.69 -17.83 9.18
C ASP A 157 -21.15 -16.96 10.33
N GLU A 158 -20.03 -17.38 10.92
CA GLU A 158 -19.43 -16.70 12.07
C GLU A 158 -17.90 -16.89 12.12
N PRO A 159 -17.18 -16.01 12.84
CA PRO A 159 -15.76 -16.17 13.11
C PRO A 159 -15.40 -17.53 13.72
N TRP A 160 -14.37 -18.21 13.18
CA TRP A 160 -13.85 -19.48 13.73
C TRP A 160 -13.20 -19.33 15.10
N ASN A 161 -12.72 -18.13 15.45
CA ASN A 161 -12.21 -17.83 16.79
C ASN A 161 -12.21 -16.32 17.05
N ILE A 162 -12.17 -15.98 18.34
CA ILE A 162 -12.03 -14.62 18.85
C ILE A 162 -10.53 -14.30 18.96
N ILE A 163 -10.10 -13.14 18.45
CA ILE A 163 -8.70 -12.69 18.58
C ILE A 163 -8.48 -12.13 19.99
N PRO A 164 -7.45 -12.57 20.74
CA PRO A 164 -7.07 -11.94 22.01
C PRO A 164 -6.79 -10.45 21.85
N LYS A 165 -7.13 -9.64 22.87
CA LYS A 165 -6.97 -8.17 22.81
C LYS A 165 -5.51 -7.72 22.68
N ASP A 166 -4.59 -8.53 23.20
CA ASP A 166 -3.16 -8.31 23.26
C ASP A 166 -2.39 -9.07 22.15
N TYR A 167 -3.10 -9.67 21.19
CA TYR A 167 -2.49 -10.40 20.10
C TYR A 167 -1.64 -9.50 19.20
N GLN A 168 -0.42 -9.95 18.92
CA GLN A 168 0.48 -9.27 17.98
C GLN A 168 0.31 -9.84 16.58
N ILE A 169 -0.04 -8.96 15.64
CA ILE A 169 -0.13 -9.29 14.21
C ILE A 169 1.23 -9.77 13.71
N GLY A 170 1.25 -10.91 13.02
CA GLY A 170 2.42 -11.65 12.57
C GLY A 170 2.94 -12.67 13.59
N GLY A 171 2.32 -12.75 14.78
CA GLY A 171 2.80 -13.56 15.90
C GLY A 171 2.77 -15.07 15.64
N GLU A 172 1.98 -15.54 14.66
CA GLU A 172 1.95 -16.96 14.29
C GLU A 172 3.09 -17.37 13.36
N ASN A 173 3.93 -16.43 12.91
CA ASN A 173 5.09 -16.70 12.07
C ASN A 173 4.78 -17.50 10.79
N CYS A 174 3.56 -17.39 10.27
CA CYS A 174 3.14 -18.11 9.07
C CYS A 174 4.04 -17.72 7.87
N PRO A 175 4.69 -18.67 7.17
CA PRO A 175 5.61 -18.36 6.07
C PRO A 175 4.95 -17.65 4.87
N SER A 176 3.64 -17.87 4.67
CA SER A 176 2.87 -17.23 3.62
C SER A 176 2.21 -15.92 4.06
N PHE A 177 2.28 -15.54 5.35
CA PHE A 177 1.63 -14.32 5.84
C PHE A 177 2.19 -13.08 5.15
N ILE A 178 1.26 -12.24 4.70
CA ILE A 178 1.50 -10.92 4.11
C ILE A 178 0.43 -10.00 4.68
N ASN A 179 0.85 -8.92 5.35
CA ASN A 179 -0.09 -7.98 5.95
C ASN A 179 -0.78 -7.13 4.87
N LYS A 180 -2.08 -7.30 4.68
CA LYS A 180 -2.87 -6.58 3.65
C LYS A 180 -3.04 -5.08 3.94
N TYR A 181 -2.75 -4.65 5.16
CA TYR A 181 -2.78 -3.24 5.56
C TYR A 181 -1.46 -2.50 5.28
N GLY A 182 -0.38 -3.22 4.95
CA GLY A 182 0.94 -2.65 4.60
C GLY A 182 1.75 -2.17 5.82
N PHE A 183 2.85 -1.46 5.57
CA PHE A 183 3.79 -0.93 6.59
C PHE A 183 3.26 0.20 7.47
N ASN A 184 2.03 0.69 7.25
CA ASN A 184 1.46 1.84 7.97
C ASN A 184 0.81 1.47 9.32
N ASN A 185 1.47 0.63 10.11
CA ASN A 185 1.26 0.63 11.56
C ASN A 185 2.45 1.34 12.19
N ASN A 186 2.35 2.68 12.28
CA ASN A 186 3.19 3.45 13.18
C ASN A 186 3.07 2.85 14.58
N GLY A 187 4.09 2.11 15.04
CA GLY A 187 4.22 1.84 16.46
C GLY A 187 4.93 0.56 16.92
N GLN A 188 5.23 -0.45 16.09
CA GLN A 188 5.94 -1.64 16.60
C GLN A 188 6.98 -2.15 15.60
N HIS A 189 8.16 -1.55 15.67
CA HIS A 189 9.39 -2.26 15.34
C HIS A 189 9.60 -3.36 16.39
N HIS A 190 9.44 -4.62 16.02
CA HIS A 190 10.19 -5.68 16.67
C HIS A 190 10.71 -6.67 15.62
N HIS A 191 12.03 -6.63 15.47
CA HIS A 191 12.94 -7.67 14.99
C HIS A 191 12.35 -8.78 14.11
N LEU A 192 12.45 -8.60 12.79
CA LEU A 192 12.54 -9.73 11.86
C LEU A 192 13.84 -10.48 12.16
N TYR A 193 13.77 -11.60 12.88
CA TYR A 193 14.90 -12.51 13.05
C TYR A 193 15.27 -13.16 11.70
N PRO A 194 16.56 -13.45 11.45
CA PRO A 194 17.01 -14.02 10.20
C PRO A 194 16.59 -15.49 10.08
N TYR A 195 16.03 -15.82 8.92
CA TYR A 195 15.81 -17.19 8.46
C TYR A 195 17.09 -18.03 8.59
N ARG A 196 17.11 -19.03 9.48
CA ARG A 196 18.00 -20.18 9.35
C ARG A 196 17.19 -21.31 8.72
N GLY A 197 17.65 -21.78 7.57
CA GLY A 197 17.02 -22.89 6.87
C GLY A 197 16.95 -24.13 7.75
N ASN A 198 15.84 -24.83 7.67
CA ASN A 198 15.80 -26.24 7.36
C ASN A 198 14.38 -26.63 6.93
N THR A 199 14.33 -27.46 5.90
CA THR A 199 13.24 -28.33 5.49
C THR A 199 12.51 -28.91 6.70
N LEU A 200 11.17 -28.86 6.72
CA LEU A 200 10.34 -29.83 7.43
C LEU A 200 8.91 -29.84 6.86
N GLU A 201 8.46 -31.06 6.64
CA GLU A 201 7.22 -31.48 6.02
C GLU A 201 5.99 -31.06 6.84
N CYS A 202 4.93 -30.59 6.16
CA CYS A 202 3.61 -30.55 6.77
C CYS A 202 3.05 -31.98 6.77
N ILE A 203 3.30 -32.71 7.86
CA ILE A 203 2.67 -34.00 8.13
C ILE A 203 1.19 -33.75 8.47
N GLY A 204 0.30 -34.23 7.61
CA GLY A 204 -1.11 -34.37 7.93
C GLY A 204 -1.32 -35.50 8.93
N HIS A 205 -1.84 -35.18 10.11
CA HIS A 205 -2.40 -36.15 11.04
C HIS A 205 -3.92 -36.03 11.01
N GLU A 206 -4.57 -36.88 10.22
CA GLU A 206 -5.96 -37.28 10.48
C GLU A 206 -5.93 -38.46 11.46
N THR A 207 -6.23 -38.20 12.72
CA THR A 207 -6.65 -39.25 13.66
C THR A 207 -8.13 -39.54 13.41
N ARG A 208 -8.44 -40.66 12.76
CA ARG A 208 -9.77 -41.28 12.84
C ARG A 208 -9.70 -42.50 13.75
N THR A 209 -10.30 -42.32 14.92
CA THR A 209 -10.85 -43.37 15.76
C THR A 209 -11.93 -44.16 15.01
N ALA A 210 -11.81 -45.49 14.98
CA ALA A 210 -12.93 -46.39 14.80
C ALA A 210 -12.63 -47.70 15.54
N SER A 211 -13.18 -47.81 16.75
CA SER A 211 -13.51 -49.07 17.39
C SER A 211 -14.78 -49.63 16.74
N ASN A 212 -14.77 -50.91 16.37
CA ASN A 212 -15.72 -51.93 16.83
C ASN A 212 -15.56 -53.24 16.03
N GLU A 213 -15.39 -54.32 16.80
CA GLU A 213 -15.61 -55.75 16.53
C GLU A 213 -14.77 -56.47 15.45
#